data_AF-A0A7X6ZD32-F1
#
_entry.id   AF-A0A7X6ZD32-F1
#
_cell.length_a   1.000
_cell.length_b   1.000
_cell.length_c   1.000
_cell.angle_alpha   90.00
_cell.angle_beta   90.00
_cell.angle_gamma   90.00
#
_symmetry.space_group_name_H-M   'P 1'
#
loop_
_entity.id
_entity.type
_entity.pdbx_description
1 polymer ?
#
loop_
_entity_poly.entity_id
_entity_poly.type
_entity_poly.pdbx_seq_one_letter_code
_entity_poly.pdbx_strand_id
1 'polypeptide(L)'
;MSINTKRTSFREKYLNKKIILMVIGIGIVIGGITAGALLKASENPSFCGTCHIIRPYYESWNEGVLLDHKHAQENIECLDCHHRSIPEKAMEGLNFVTG
;
A
#
# COMPACT_ATOMS: atom_id res chain seq x y z
N MET A 1 -6.39 -54.51 -15.92
CA MET A 1 -5.63 -53.26 -15.74
C MET A 1 -6.33 -52.42 -14.67
N SER A 2 -5.98 -52.59 -13.39
CA SER A 2 -6.63 -51.86 -12.30
C SER A 2 -5.90 -50.54 -12.07
N ILE A 3 -6.56 -49.42 -12.37
CA ILE A 3 -6.00 -48.07 -12.20
C ILE A 3 -6.20 -47.69 -10.74
N ASN A 4 -5.15 -47.83 -9.93
CA ASN A 4 -5.15 -47.45 -8.53
C ASN A 4 -5.04 -45.92 -8.41
N THR A 5 -6.18 -45.22 -8.40
CA THR A 5 -6.21 -43.78 -8.13
C THR A 5 -6.15 -43.56 -6.62
N LYS A 6 -4.95 -43.29 -6.10
CA LYS A 6 -4.73 -42.87 -4.71
C LYS A 6 -5.46 -41.54 -4.48
N ARG A 7 -6.70 -41.58 -4.00
CA ARG A 7 -7.51 -40.38 -3.74
C ARG A 7 -7.02 -39.76 -2.42
N THR A 8 -6.06 -38.85 -2.51
CA THR A 8 -5.52 -38.16 -1.32
C THR A 8 -6.62 -37.28 -0.71
N SER A 9 -6.69 -37.28 0.62
CA SER A 9 -7.68 -36.50 1.37
C SER A 9 -7.47 -35.00 1.11
N PHE A 10 -8.55 -34.22 1.09
CA PHE A 10 -8.51 -32.76 0.92
C PHE A 10 -7.49 -32.11 1.88
N ARG A 11 -7.40 -32.60 3.13
CA ARG A 11 -6.41 -32.16 4.11
C ARG A 11 -4.97 -32.44 3.68
N GLU A 12 -4.65 -33.60 3.14
CA GLU A 12 -3.28 -33.91 2.67
C GLU A 12 -2.87 -33.10 1.44
N LYS A 13 -3.83 -32.74 0.59
CA LYS A 13 -3.57 -31.91 -0.58
C LYS A 13 -3.32 -30.46 -0.19
N TYR A 14 -4.15 -29.85 0.67
CA TYR A 14 -4.04 -28.43 1.02
C TYR A 14 -3.10 -28.13 2.21
N LEU A 15 -2.87 -29.09 3.11
CA LEU A 15 -1.86 -28.99 4.17
C LEU A 15 -0.50 -29.59 3.75
N ASN A 16 -0.29 -29.79 2.44
CA ASN A 16 1.01 -30.18 1.93
C ASN A 16 2.02 -29.05 2.16
N LYS A 17 3.12 -29.35 2.85
CA LYS A 17 4.21 -28.39 3.12
C LYS A 17 4.66 -27.64 1.86
N LYS A 18 4.67 -28.28 0.69
CA LYS A 18 5.02 -27.62 -0.58
C LYS A 18 4.01 -26.56 -0.99
N ILE A 19 2.72 -26.83 -0.84
CA ILE A 19 1.64 -25.89 -1.18
C ILE A 19 1.61 -24.74 -0.17
N ILE A 20 1.80 -25.01 1.12
CA ILE A 20 1.92 -23.96 2.14
C ILE A 20 3.11 -23.03 1.81
N LEU A 21 4.29 -23.57 1.52
CA LEU A 21 5.46 -22.77 1.16
C LEU A 21 5.23 -21.97 -0.13
N MET A 22 4.56 -22.55 -1.12
CA MET A 22 4.21 -21.86 -2.36
C MET A 22 3.26 -20.68 -2.10
N VAL A 23 2.23 -20.87 -1.30
CA VAL A 23 1.26 -19.81 -0.94
C VAL A 23 1.95 -18.71 -0.14
N ILE A 24 2.80 -19.05 0.82
CA ILE A 24 3.58 -18.06 1.58
C ILE A 24 4.51 -17.27 0.65
N GLY A 25 5.24 -17.95 -0.25
CA GLY A 25 6.12 -17.30 -1.21
C GLY A 25 5.36 -16.32 -2.11
N ILE A 26 4.22 -16.75 -2.66
CA ILE A 26 3.34 -15.89 -3.46
C ILE A 26 2.83 -14.70 -2.63
N GLY A 27 2.40 -14.95 -1.39
CA GLY A 27 1.94 -13.91 -0.48
C GLY A 27 3.00 -12.85 -0.19
N ILE A 28 4.26 -13.25 0.02
CA ILE A 28 5.38 -12.32 0.22
C ILE A 28 5.65 -11.48 -1.03
N VAL A 29 5.63 -12.10 -2.21
CA VAL A 29 5.86 -11.38 -3.48
C VAL A 29 4.76 -10.35 -3.73
N ILE A 30 3.49 -10.76 -3.61
CA ILE A 30 2.34 -9.87 -3.80
C ILE A 30 2.36 -8.76 -2.75
N GLY A 31 2.61 -9.11 -1.48
CA GLY A 31 2.71 -8.16 -0.38
C GLY A 31 3.81 -7.13 -0.61
N GLY A 32 4.99 -7.55 -1.05
CA GLY A 32 6.12 -6.66 -1.36
C GLY A 32 5.83 -5.71 -2.52
N ILE A 33 5.23 -6.21 -3.60
CA ILE A 33 4.83 -5.37 -4.75
C ILE A 33 3.79 -4.33 -4.32
N THR A 34 2.79 -4.77 -3.55
CA THR A 34 1.70 -3.90 -3.10
C THR A 34 2.22 -2.83 -2.14
N ALA A 35 3.06 -3.20 -1.18
CA ALA A 35 3.69 -2.25 -0.26
C ALA A 35 4.56 -1.23 -0.99
N GLY A 36 5.37 -1.67 -1.96
CA GLY A 36 6.18 -0.77 -2.79
C GLY A 36 5.32 0.21 -3.60
N ALA A 37 4.23 -0.27 -4.20
CA ALA A 37 3.30 0.58 -4.95
C ALA A 37 2.62 1.61 -4.04
N LEU A 38 2.18 1.22 -2.84
CA LEU A 38 1.58 2.13 -1.87
C LEU A 38 2.57 3.17 -1.35
N LEU A 39 3.81 2.76 -1.05
CA LEU A 39 4.86 3.70 -0.64
C LEU A 39 5.13 4.74 -1.74
N LYS A 40 5.19 4.32 -3.00
CA LYS A 40 5.38 5.25 -4.12
C LYS A 40 4.15 6.15 -4.34
N ALA A 41 2.95 5.60 -4.23
CA ALA A 41 1.71 6.36 -4.34
C ALA A 41 1.60 7.44 -3.25
N SER A 42 2.04 7.11 -2.02
CA SER A 42 2.03 8.03 -0.88
C SER A 42 2.96 9.24 -1.02
N GLU A 43 3.85 9.25 -2.02
CA GLU A 43 4.68 10.42 -2.33
C GLU A 43 3.90 11.48 -3.11
N ASN A 44 2.87 11.09 -3.86
CA ASN A 44 2.10 12.02 -4.67
C ASN A 44 1.10 12.82 -3.79
N PRO A 45 1.04 14.16 -3.90
CA PRO A 45 0.12 15.00 -3.12
C PRO A 45 -1.36 14.59 -3.21
N SER A 46 -1.81 14.08 -4.36
CA SER A 46 -3.20 13.63 -4.53
C SER A 46 -3.59 12.47 -3.61
N PHE A 47 -2.63 11.62 -3.24
CA PHE A 47 -2.87 10.56 -2.25
C PHE A 47 -3.19 11.15 -0.87
N CYS A 48 -2.47 12.20 -0.46
CA CYS A 48 -2.70 12.89 0.81
C CYS A 48 -4.12 13.49 0.87
N GLY A 49 -4.66 13.94 -0.26
CA GLY A 49 -6.02 14.44 -0.39
C GLY A 49 -7.11 13.41 -0.08
N THR A 50 -6.79 12.11 -0.06
CA THR A 50 -7.73 11.05 0.32
C THR A 50 -7.94 10.94 1.83
N CYS A 51 -6.99 11.41 2.64
CA CYS A 51 -7.10 11.45 4.09
C CYS A 51 -7.93 12.67 4.51
N HIS A 52 -9.03 12.46 5.23
CA HIS A 52 -9.95 13.57 5.57
C HIS A 52 -9.30 14.69 6.42
N ILE A 53 -8.33 14.35 7.27
CA ILE A 53 -7.58 15.32 8.10
C ILE A 53 -6.67 16.19 7.23
N ILE A 54 -6.10 15.61 6.16
CA ILE A 54 -5.11 16.26 5.31
C ILE A 54 -5.75 16.94 4.10
N ARG A 55 -6.92 16.48 3.66
CA ARG A 55 -7.68 17.01 2.53
C ARG A 55 -7.73 18.54 2.44
N PRO A 56 -8.08 19.32 3.48
CA PRO A 56 -8.13 20.78 3.36
C PRO A 56 -6.78 21.41 3.02
N TYR A 57 -5.66 20.81 3.47
CA TYR A 57 -4.33 21.27 3.12
C TYR A 57 -3.97 20.92 1.67
N TYR A 58 -4.37 19.73 1.20
CA TYR A 58 -4.23 19.36 -0.20
C TYR A 58 -5.04 20.30 -1.11
N GLU A 59 -6.28 20.61 -0.76
CA GLU A 59 -7.13 21.53 -1.52
C GLU A 59 -6.53 22.95 -1.57
N SER A 60 -5.99 23.44 -0.45
CA SER A 60 -5.29 24.74 -0.40
C SER A 60 -4.01 24.75 -1.24
N TRP A 61 -3.23 23.66 -1.23
CA TRP A 61 -2.07 23.48 -2.10
C TRP A 61 -2.48 23.37 -3.58
N ASN A 62 -3.53 22.61 -3.92
CA ASN A 62 -3.91 22.32 -5.30
C ASN A 62 -4.60 23.52 -5.99
N GLU A 63 -5.50 24.21 -5.27
CA GLU A 63 -6.43 25.19 -5.86
C GLU A 63 -6.52 26.50 -5.06
N GLY A 64 -5.77 26.62 -3.97
CA GLY A 64 -5.87 27.76 -3.06
C GLY A 64 -5.26 29.06 -3.59
N VAL A 65 -5.38 30.11 -2.76
CA VAL A 65 -4.82 31.45 -3.05
C VAL A 65 -3.64 31.79 -2.13
N LEU A 66 -3.26 30.85 -1.27
CA LEU A 66 -2.22 31.01 -0.26
C LEU A 66 -0.84 30.58 -0.81
N LEU A 67 0.19 30.69 0.03
CA LEU A 67 1.58 30.42 -0.36
C LEU A 67 1.81 28.96 -0.75
N ASP A 68 1.12 28.03 -0.13
CA ASP A 68 1.13 26.61 -0.47
C ASP A 68 0.69 26.34 -1.92
N HIS A 69 -0.24 27.11 -2.47
CA HIS A 69 -0.59 27.00 -3.89
C HIS A 69 0.58 27.35 -4.82
N LYS A 70 1.44 28.29 -4.42
CA LYS A 70 2.66 28.57 -5.19
C LYS A 70 3.61 27.37 -5.21
N HIS A 71 3.65 26.56 -4.15
CA HIS A 71 4.43 25.33 -4.15
C HIS A 71 3.92 24.36 -5.22
N ALA A 72 2.61 24.21 -5.38
CA ALA A 72 2.04 23.40 -6.44
C ALA A 72 2.42 23.91 -7.84
N GLN A 73 2.37 25.23 -8.06
CA GLN A 73 2.76 25.87 -9.32
C GLN A 73 4.23 25.62 -9.69
N GLU A 74 5.10 25.52 -8.69
CA GLU A 74 6.53 25.24 -8.86
C GLU A 74 6.86 23.73 -8.79
N ASN A 75 5.85 22.85 -8.81
CA ASN A 75 5.99 21.39 -8.70
C ASN A 75 6.71 20.91 -7.43
N ILE A 76 6.52 21.63 -6.32
CA ILE A 76 7.00 21.24 -4.99
C ILE A 76 5.89 20.45 -4.30
N GLU A 77 6.15 19.17 -4.04
CA GLU A 77 5.22 18.22 -3.43
C GLU A 77 5.27 18.28 -1.90
N CYS A 78 4.24 17.73 -1.25
CA CYS A 78 4.12 17.79 0.22
C CYS A 78 5.35 17.18 0.92
N LEU A 79 5.80 16.01 0.45
CA LEU A 79 6.88 15.26 1.09
C LEU A 79 8.28 15.82 0.79
N ASP A 80 8.43 16.76 -0.15
CA ASP A 80 9.71 17.45 -0.38
C ASP A 80 10.17 18.20 0.87
N CYS A 81 9.23 18.64 1.71
CA CYS A 81 9.49 19.25 3.01
C CYS A 81 8.96 18.40 4.18
N HIS A 82 7.76 17.82 4.06
CA HIS A 82 7.14 17.01 5.11
C HIS A 82 7.58 15.54 5.05
N HIS A 83 8.88 15.30 5.10
CA HIS A 83 9.44 13.96 5.05
C HIS A 83 8.90 13.07 6.19
N ARG A 84 8.60 11.82 5.83
CA ARG A 84 8.16 10.77 6.76
C ARG A 84 9.04 9.54 6.59
N SER A 85 9.48 8.97 7.69
CA SER A 85 10.17 7.69 7.71
C SER A 85 9.23 6.55 7.31
N ILE A 86 9.80 5.42 6.86
CA ILE A 86 9.01 4.23 6.49
C ILE A 86 8.10 3.74 7.63
N PRO A 87 8.55 3.69 8.91
CA PRO A 87 7.66 3.32 10.02
C PRO A 87 6.48 4.27 10.18
N GLU A 88 6.68 5.58 9.99
CA GLU A 88 5.59 6.56 10.07
C GLU A 88 4.58 6.38 8.94
N LYS A 89 5.06 6.20 7.68
CA LYS A 89 4.19 5.93 6.53
C LYS A 89 3.38 4.64 6.72
N ALA A 90 3.97 3.61 7.31
CA ALA A 90 3.26 2.36 7.63
C ALA A 90 2.15 2.59 8.66
N MET A 91 2.40 3.44 9.68
CA MET A 91 1.39 3.80 10.67
C MET A 91 0.25 4.63 10.06
N GLU A 92 0.56 5.55 9.15
CA GLU A 92 -0.44 6.31 8.39
C GLU A 92 -1.34 5.38 7.58
N GLY A 93 -0.78 4.38 6.90
CA GLY A 93 -1.55 3.36 6.20
C GLY A 93 -2.44 2.53 7.11
N LEU A 94 -1.99 2.21 8.33
CA LEU A 94 -2.82 1.55 9.32
C LEU A 94 -3.98 2.44 9.76
N ASN A 95 -3.69 3.69 10.12
CA ASN A 95 -4.69 4.67 10.54
C ASN A 95 -5.74 4.92 9.44
N PHE A 96 -5.31 4.95 8.17
CA PHE A 96 -6.22 5.05 7.03
C PHE A 96 -7.28 3.93 6.99
N VAL A 97 -6.89 2.71 7.38
CA VAL A 97 -7.79 1.54 7.42
C VAL A 97 -8.61 1.49 8.70
N THR A 98 -8.03 1.88 9.84
CA THR A 98 -8.68 1.73 11.15
C THR A 98 -9.55 2.91 11.54
N GLY A 99 -9.33 4.10 10.98
CA GLY A 99 -9.96 5.36 11.39
C GLY A 99 -9.23 5.99 12.56
#